data_AF-A0A2V7MCY7-F1
#
_entry.id   AF-A0A2V7MCY7-F1
#
_cell.length_a   1.000
_cell.length_b   1.000
_cell.length_c   1.000
_cell.angle_alpha   90.00
_cell.angle_beta   90.00
_cell.angle_gamma   90.00
#
_symmetry.space_group_name_H-M   'P 1'
#
loop_
_entity.id
_entity.type
_entity.pdbx_description
1 polymer ?
#
loop_
_entity_poly.entity_id
_entity_poly.type
_entity_poly.pdbx_seq_one_letter_code
_entity_poly.pdbx_strand_id
1 'polypeptide(L)' 'MPSSDTIGPAPGSLGAIIRAFKAATTKRLNEMRGTPGESIWQRNYYDRVIRDDRELRRARHYILLNPKRWTKAGKR' A
#
# COMPACT_ATOMS: atom_id res chain seq x y z
N MET A 1 28.59 24.22 4.89
CA MET A 1 27.92 23.27 5.81
C MET A 1 27.07 22.35 4.97
N PRO A 2 27.23 21.01 5.00
CA PRO A 2 26.41 20.12 4.18
C PRO A 2 25.01 19.99 4.80
N SER A 3 23.99 20.22 3.99
CA SER A 3 22.56 20.11 4.36
C SER A 3 22.21 18.64 4.64
N SER A 4 21.61 18.37 5.80
CA SER A 4 21.11 17.04 6.18
C SER A 4 19.73 16.76 5.57
N ASP A 5 19.61 16.91 4.24
CA ASP A 5 18.39 16.51 3.54
C ASP A 5 18.40 14.99 3.39
N THR A 6 17.63 14.32 4.23
CA THR A 6 17.52 12.87 4.21
C THR A 6 16.81 12.46 2.90
N ILE A 7 17.48 11.68 2.04
CA ILE A 7 16.90 11.13 0.80
C ILE A 7 15.95 9.98 1.19
N GLY A 8 14.78 10.31 1.74
CA GLY A 8 13.81 9.32 2.17
C GLY A 8 12.62 9.92 2.93
N PRO A 9 11.51 9.18 3.03
CA PRO A 9 10.38 9.63 3.83
C PRO A 9 10.81 9.82 5.29
N ALA A 10 10.30 10.88 5.92
CA ALA A 10 10.61 11.19 7.31
C ALA A 10 10.36 9.98 8.21
N PRO A 11 11.24 9.68 9.19
CA PRO A 11 11.02 8.60 10.15
C PRO A 11 9.65 8.71 10.82
N GLY A 12 8.93 7.58 10.94
CA GLY A 12 7.58 7.54 11.52
C GLY A 12 6.45 8.06 10.62
N SER A 13 6.76 8.63 9.45
CA SER A 13 5.71 9.02 8.49
C SER A 13 4.99 7.80 7.90
N LEU A 14 3.78 8.02 7.37
CA LEU A 14 3.04 7.00 6.63
C LEU A 14 3.88 6.42 5.47
N GLY A 15 4.63 7.27 4.76
CA GLY A 15 5.52 6.84 3.69
C GLY A 15 6.63 5.90 4.17
N ALA A 16 7.21 6.15 5.34
CA ALA A 16 8.22 5.27 5.93
C ALA A 16 7.64 3.90 6.30
N ILE A 17 6.44 3.89 6.89
CA ILE A 17 5.72 2.65 7.29
C ILE A 17 5.36 1.82 6.06
N ILE A 18 4.76 2.45 5.03
CA ILE A 18 4.36 1.75 3.80
C ILE A 18 5.59 1.23 3.04
N ARG A 19 6.69 1.99 3.01
CA ARG A 19 7.96 1.53 2.43
C ARG A 19 8.48 0.27 3.12
N ALA A 20 8.54 0.27 4.45
CA ALA A 20 8.98 -0.88 5.22
C ALA A 20 8.09 -2.10 5.00
N PHE A 21 6.76 -1.91 5.04
CA PHE A 21 5.78 -2.97 4.79
C PHE A 21 5.94 -3.60 3.40
N LYS A 22 5.99 -2.78 2.34
CA LYS A 22 6.16 -3.27 0.96
C LYS A 22 7.49 -4.02 0.80
N ALA A 23 8.58 -3.51 1.37
CA ALA A 23 9.88 -4.16 1.29
C ALA A 23 9.91 -5.54 1.97
N ALA A 24 9.41 -5.62 3.21
CA ALA A 24 9.40 -6.87 3.99
C ALA A 24 8.54 -7.95 3.32
N THR A 25 7.36 -7.58 2.83
CA THR A 25 6.44 -8.50 2.14
C THR A 25 6.96 -8.91 0.77
N THR A 26 7.57 -8.01 -0.02
CA THR A 26 8.21 -8.34 -1.30
C THR A 26 9.29 -9.39 -1.12
N LYS A 27 10.20 -9.19 -0.14
CA LYS A 27 11.28 -10.13 0.13
C LYS A 27 10.72 -11.52 0.46
N ARG A 28 9.82 -11.60 1.44
CA ARG A 28 9.24 -12.87 1.89
C ARG A 28 8.50 -13.59 0.77
N LEU A 29 7.71 -12.87 -0.02
CA LEU A 29 6.91 -13.49 -1.08
C LEU A 29 7.78 -13.98 -2.23
N ASN A 30 8.81 -13.22 -2.62
CA ASN A 30 9.74 -13.63 -3.66
C ASN A 30 10.58 -14.84 -3.21
N GLU A 31 10.99 -14.90 -1.94
CA GLU A 31 11.65 -16.09 -1.38
C GLU A 31 10.72 -17.32 -1.43
N MET A 32 9.44 -17.17 -1.04
CA MET A 32 8.46 -18.25 -1.08
C MET A 32 8.13 -18.73 -2.50
N ARG A 33 8.18 -17.84 -3.49
CA ARG A 33 7.85 -18.14 -4.89
C ARG A 33 9.07 -18.53 -5.74
N GLY A 34 10.29 -18.34 -5.23
CA GLY A 34 11.51 -18.51 -6.02
C GLY A 34 11.70 -17.43 -7.10
N THR A 35 11.13 -16.24 -6.90
CA THR A 35 11.13 -15.14 -7.88
C THR A 35 11.84 -13.88 -7.35
N PRO A 36 13.13 -13.96 -6.94
CA PRO A 36 13.85 -12.83 -6.39
C PRO A 36 13.92 -11.66 -7.40
N GLY A 37 13.62 -10.46 -6.92
CA GLY A 37 13.65 -9.24 -7.72
C GLY A 37 12.36 -8.91 -8.48
N GLU A 38 11.37 -9.81 -8.51
CA GLU A 38 10.08 -9.49 -9.13
C GLU A 38 9.32 -8.39 -8.36
N SER A 39 8.76 -7.46 -9.13
CA SER A 39 7.94 -6.39 -8.59
C SER A 39 6.52 -6.90 -8.29
N ILE A 40 6.20 -6.96 -7.00
CA ILE A 40 4.88 -7.43 -6.53
C ILE A 40 3.87 -6.28 -6.42
N TRP A 41 4.36 -5.06 -6.16
CA TRP A 41 3.50 -3.93 -5.82
C TRP A 41 3.31 -3.00 -7.02
N GLN A 42 2.09 -2.47 -7.16
CA GLN A 42 1.89 -1.28 -7.97
C GLN A 42 2.65 -0.09 -7.37
N ARG A 43 3.09 0.82 -8.26
CA ARG A 43 3.77 2.06 -7.89
C ARG A 43 2.83 2.93 -7.04
N ASN A 44 3.39 3.61 -6.04
CA ASN A 44 2.70 4.47 -5.08
C ASN A 44 1.67 3.71 -4.20
N TYR A 45 0.95 4.45 -3.38
CA TYR A 45 -0.14 3.97 -2.53
C TYR A 45 -1.19 5.07 -2.44
N TYR A 46 -2.43 4.69 -2.11
CA TYR A 46 -3.51 5.63 -1.86
C TYR A 46 -3.59 5.92 -0.38
N ASP A 47 -3.54 7.20 -0.01
CA ASP A 47 -3.78 7.67 1.35
C ASP A 47 -4.86 8.75 1.36
N ARG A 48 -5.64 8.75 2.44
CA ARG A 48 -6.69 9.75 2.68
C ARG A 48 -7.03 9.80 4.16
N VAL A 49 -6.99 11.00 4.73
CA VAL A 49 -7.46 11.24 6.11
C VAL A 49 -8.98 11.14 6.13
N ILE A 50 -9.52 10.27 6.99
CA ILE A 50 -10.95 10.14 7.25
C ILE A 50 -11.36 11.22 8.24
N ARG A 51 -12.29 12.09 7.85
CA ARG A 51 -12.66 13.30 8.60
C ARG A 51 -13.96 13.17 9.39
N ASP A 52 -14.79 12.18 9.06
CA ASP A 52 -16.07 11.95 9.71
C ASP A 52 -16.53 10.48 9.64
N ASP A 53 -17.56 10.15 10.44
CA ASP A 53 -18.11 8.80 10.54
C ASP A 53 -18.81 8.33 9.25
N ARG A 54 -19.31 9.26 8.44
CA ARG A 54 -19.95 8.92 7.16
C ARG A 54 -18.89 8.45 6.16
N GLU A 55 -17.75 9.12 6.11
CA GLU A 55 -16.59 8.74 5.34
C GLU A 55 -15.99 7.41 5.82
N LEU A 56 -15.87 7.23 7.14
CA LEU A 56 -15.42 5.97 7.72
C LEU A 56 -16.31 4.79 7.31
N ARG A 57 -17.64 4.95 7.40
CA ARG A 57 -18.60 3.93 6.96
C ARG A 57 -18.46 3.61 5.48
N ARG A 58 -18.27 4.63 4.63
CA ARG A 58 -18.06 4.44 3.19
C ARG A 58 -16.77 3.69 2.89
N ALA A 59 -15.66 4.04 3.53
CA ALA A 59 -14.38 3.38 3.34
C ALA A 59 -14.46 1.89 3.72
N ARG A 60 -15.04 1.59 4.89
CA ARG A 60 -15.28 0.20 5.34
C ARG A 60 -16.17 -0.56 4.37
N HIS A 61 -17.28 0.04 3.95
CA HIS A 61 -18.20 -0.57 3.00
C HIS A 61 -17.53 -0.84 1.64
N TYR A 62 -16.69 0.08 1.17
CA TYR A 62 -15.90 -0.11 -0.05
C TYR A 62 -14.97 -1.32 0.07
N ILE A 63 -14.19 -1.41 1.15
CA ILE A 63 -13.26 -2.54 1.38
C ILE A 63 -14.00 -3.88 1.38
N LEU A 64 -15.16 -3.96 2.06
CA LEU A 64 -15.96 -5.18 2.13
C LEU A 64 -16.56 -5.58 0.78
N LEU A 65 -17.00 -4.60 -0.03
CA LEU A 65 -17.63 -4.88 -1.31
C LEU A 65 -16.66 -5.03 -2.48
N ASN A 66 -15.44 -4.50 -2.38
CA ASN A 66 -14.50 -4.49 -3.50
C ASN A 66 -14.19 -5.90 -4.06
N PRO A 67 -13.97 -6.94 -3.24
CA PRO A 67 -13.76 -8.31 -3.75
C PRO A 67 -14.92 -8.78 -4.66
N LYS A 68 -16.17 -8.53 -4.24
CA LYS A 68 -17.37 -8.88 -5.02
C LYS A 68 -17.49 -8.07 -6.32
N ARG A 69 -17.01 -6.83 -6.32
CA ARG A 69 -17.04 -5.95 -7.51
C ARG A 69 -15.98 -6.35 -8.53
N TRP A 70 -14.81 -6.82 -8.08
CA TRP A 70 -13.75 -7.27 -8.96
C TRP A 70 -14.17 -8.50 -9.79
N THR A 71 -14.83 -9.47 -9.17
CA THR A 71 -15.34 -10.67 -9.87
C THR A 71 -16.37 -10.31 -10.94
N LYS A 72 -17.17 -9.25 -10.74
CA LYS A 72 -18.15 -8.79 -11.74
C LYS A 72 -17.49 -8.10 -12.93
N ALA A 73 -16.41 -7.34 -12.69
CA ALA A 73 -15.70 -6.62 -13.74
C ALA A 73 -14.84 -7.52 -14.64
N GLY A 74 -14.41 -8.69 -14.13
CA GLY A 74 -13.62 -9.68 -14.87
C GLY A 74 -14.39 -10.59 -15.83
N LYS A 75 -15.70 -10.38 -16.03
CA LYS A 75 -16.50 -10.99 -17.10
C LYS A 75 -16.58 -10.05 -18.30
N ARG A 76 -15.44 -9.80 -18.93
CA ARG A 76 -15.35 -9.21 -20.27
C ARG A 76 -14.64 -10.19 -21.19
#